data_AF-A0A3B9EEM1-F1
#
_entry.id   AF-A0A3B9EEM1-F1
#
_cell.length_a   1.000
_cell.length_b   1.000
_cell.length_c   1.000
_cell.angle_alpha   90.00
_cell.angle_beta   90.00
_cell.angle_gamma   90.00
#
_symmetry.space_group_name_H-M   'P 1'
#
loop_
_entity.id
_entity.type
_entity.pdbx_description
1 polymer ?
#
loop_
_entity_poly.entity_id
_entity_poly.type
_entity_poly.pdbx_seq_one_letter_code
_entity_poly.pdbx_strand_id
1 'polypeptide(L)'
;GLMVMAMAVENSVFLRDGEVGVSLTYMTGTLVKTGHALAAALRGGDPWAFRPYMALWAGLAGGALMGAAVYGRLGLIALWPAAALAMVLALKMRFNRAA
;
A
#
# COMPACT_ATOMS: atom_id res chain seq x y z
N GLY A 1 -3.65 21.20 -4.64
CA GLY A 1 -2.30 21.23 -5.23
C GLY A 1 -1.24 21.45 -4.17
N LEU A 2 -1.12 22.67 -3.65
CA LEU A 2 -0.07 23.05 -2.70
C LEU A 2 -0.03 22.19 -1.42
N MET A 3 -1.20 21.83 -0.87
CA MET A 3 -1.30 20.96 0.31
C MET A 3 -0.78 19.53 0.07
N VAL A 4 -1.00 18.99 -1.13
CA VAL A 4 -0.48 17.66 -1.53
C VAL A 4 1.04 17.72 -1.65
N MET A 5 1.57 18.80 -2.21
CA MET A 5 3.02 19.03 -2.31
C MET A 5 3.65 19.22 -0.92
N ALA A 6 3.00 19.98 -0.03
CA ALA A 6 3.46 20.16 1.35
C ALA A 6 3.52 18.83 2.12
N MET A 7 2.47 18.00 2.01
CA MET A 7 2.44 16.64 2.58
C MET A 7 3.52 15.72 2.01
N ALA A 8 3.81 15.82 0.71
CA ALA A 8 4.88 15.04 0.08
C ALA A 8 6.27 15.47 0.57
N VAL A 9 6.51 16.78 0.69
CA VAL A 9 7.76 17.34 1.21
C VAL A 9 7.95 16.98 2.68
N GLU A 10 6.92 17.12 3.52
CA GLU A 10 6.94 16.73 4.94
C GLU A 10 7.39 15.27 5.11
N ASN A 11 6.77 14.35 4.37
CA ASN A 11 7.12 12.93 4.41
C ASN A 11 8.52 12.61 3.83
N SER A 12 9.12 13.53 3.09
CA SER A 12 10.44 13.34 2.44
C SER A 12 11.61 13.94 3.25
N VAL A 13 11.34 14.89 4.14
CA VAL A 13 12.36 15.54 4.98
C VAL A 13 12.86 14.63 6.11
N PHE A 14 12.10 13.60 6.49
CA PHE A 14 12.47 12.62 7.53
C PHE A 14 13.28 11.41 7.01
N LEU A 15 13.82 11.47 5.80
CA LEU A 15 14.84 10.53 5.32
C LEU A 15 16.19 10.83 5.99
N ARG A 16 16.56 10.05 7.00
CA ARG A 16 17.86 10.14 7.68
C ARG A 16 18.63 8.84 7.44
N ASP A 17 19.83 8.96 6.86
CA ASP A 17 20.81 7.88 6.71
C ASP A 17 20.38 6.64 5.92
N GLY A 18 19.72 6.80 4.76
CA GLY A 18 19.53 5.72 3.79
C GLY A 18 18.54 4.61 4.18
N GLU A 19 18.14 4.54 5.45
CA GLU A 19 17.04 3.73 5.93
C GLU A 19 15.86 4.60 6.38
N VAL A 20 14.66 4.18 5.99
CA VAL A 20 13.50 5.07 5.93
C VAL A 20 12.94 5.34 7.32
N GLY A 21 13.37 6.46 7.90
CA GLY A 21 12.83 7.05 9.11
C GLY A 21 11.34 7.36 8.96
N VAL A 22 10.52 6.52 9.59
CA VAL A 22 9.13 6.71 10.03
C VAL A 22 8.34 7.79 9.28
N SER A 23 7.54 7.36 8.31
CA SER A 23 6.43 8.19 7.82
C SER A 23 5.43 8.41 8.96
N LEU A 24 5.09 9.68 9.24
CA LEU A 24 4.11 10.08 10.27
C LEU A 24 2.72 9.45 10.06
N THR A 25 2.45 8.96 8.84
CA THR A 25 1.33 8.08 8.50
C THR A 25 1.83 6.91 7.64
N TYR A 26 1.78 5.70 8.19
CA TYR A 26 2.32 4.46 7.58
C TYR A 26 1.89 4.26 6.11
N MET A 27 0.64 4.62 5.77
CA MET A 27 0.10 4.53 4.41
C MET A 27 0.76 5.52 3.43
N THR A 28 0.94 6.78 3.83
CA THR A 28 1.48 7.86 3.00
C THR A 28 2.99 7.68 2.76
N GLY A 29 3.70 7.08 3.71
CA GLY A 29 5.10 6.69 3.56
C GLY A 29 5.35 5.70 2.43
N THR A 30 4.45 4.71 2.25
CA THR A 30 4.59 3.75 1.15
C THR A 30 4.42 4.40 -0.22
N LEU A 31 3.52 5.39 -0.36
CA LEU A 31 3.35 6.15 -1.61
C LEU A 31 4.60 6.97 -1.95
N VAL A 32 5.17 7.63 -0.94
CA VAL A 32 6.40 8.41 -1.09
C VAL A 32 7.57 7.49 -1.46
N LYS A 33 7.68 6.29 -0.87
CA LYS A 33 8.68 5.28 -1.27
C LYS A 33 8.50 4.81 -2.72
N THR A 34 7.26 4.63 -3.19
CA THR A 34 7.00 4.32 -4.62
C THR A 34 7.54 5.43 -5.53
N GLY A 35 7.31 6.70 -5.15
CA GLY A 35 7.82 7.86 -5.87
C GLY A 35 9.35 7.93 -5.88
N HIS A 36 10.00 7.63 -4.75
CA HIS A 36 11.46 7.55 -4.66
C HIS A 36 12.02 6.41 -5.51
N ALA A 37 11.41 5.22 -5.46
CA ALA A 37 11.82 4.07 -6.28
C ALA A 37 11.67 4.35 -7.79
N LEU A 38 10.60 5.04 -8.19
CA LEU A 38 10.40 5.49 -9.57
C LEU A 38 11.43 6.55 -9.98
N ALA A 39 11.72 7.53 -9.12
CA ALA A 39 12.73 8.55 -9.37
C ALA A 39 14.14 7.96 -9.44
N ALA A 40 14.45 6.95 -8.64
CA ALA A 40 15.71 6.20 -8.69
C ALA A 40 15.84 5.40 -9.99
N ALA A 41 14.77 4.72 -10.42
CA ALA A 41 14.72 4.00 -11.69
C ALA A 41 14.97 4.95 -12.89
N LEU A 42 14.38 6.15 -12.87
CA LEU A 42 14.58 7.15 -13.92
C LEU A 42 15.99 7.77 -13.94
N ARG A 43 16.72 7.73 -12.82
CA ARG A 43 18.11 8.23 -12.70
C ARG A 43 19.17 7.15 -12.95
N GLY A 44 18.78 5.95 -13.40
CA GLY A 44 19.69 4.85 -13.72
C GLY A 44 19.92 3.85 -12.58
N GLY A 45 19.12 3.90 -11.51
CA GLY A 45 19.04 2.84 -10.49
C GLY A 45 18.24 1.62 -10.98
N ASP A 46 18.01 0.65 -10.10
CA ASP A 46 17.26 -0.57 -10.44
C ASP A 46 15.85 -0.24 -10.98
N PRO A 47 15.55 -0.53 -12.26
CA PRO A 47 14.28 -0.21 -12.89
C PRO A 47 13.11 -1.03 -12.35
N TRP A 48 13.33 -2.02 -11.50
CA TRP A 48 12.27 -2.88 -10.97
C TRP A 48 11.94 -2.65 -9.50
N ALA A 49 12.68 -1.76 -8.82
CA ALA A 49 12.48 -1.45 -7.40
C ALA A 49 11.08 -0.88 -7.07
N PHE A 50 10.37 -0.31 -8.04
CA PHE A 50 9.02 0.24 -7.86
C PHE A 50 7.89 -0.80 -7.98
N ARG A 51 8.15 -1.98 -8.57
CA ARG A 51 7.10 -2.98 -8.84
C ARG A 51 6.37 -3.47 -7.60
N PRO A 52 7.04 -3.82 -6.48
CA PRO A 52 6.35 -4.34 -5.29
C PRO A 52 5.39 -3.30 -4.72
N TYR A 53 5.79 -2.03 -4.73
CA TYR A 53 4.95 -0.93 -4.29
C TYR A 53 3.74 -0.72 -5.20
N MET A 54 3.93 -0.74 -6.53
CA MET A 54 2.81 -0.64 -7.46
C MET A 54 1.85 -1.83 -7.35
N ALA A 55 2.35 -3.04 -7.08
CA ALA A 55 1.52 -4.21 -6.84
C ALA A 55 0.63 -4.04 -5.59
N LEU A 56 1.16 -3.44 -4.52
CA LEU A 56 0.37 -3.10 -3.33
C LEU A 56 -0.75 -2.10 -3.65
N TRP A 57 -0.43 -1.03 -4.38
CA TRP A 57 -1.42 -0.03 -4.80
C TRP A 57 -2.48 -0.62 -5.75
N ALA A 58 -2.07 -1.46 -6.70
CA ALA A 58 -2.98 -2.16 -7.60
C ALA A 58 -3.89 -3.12 -6.84
N GLY A 59 -3.38 -3.85 -5.85
CA GLY A 59 -4.16 -4.72 -4.98
C GLY A 59 -5.20 -3.95 -4.16
N LEU A 60 -4.81 -2.79 -3.59
CA LEU A 60 -5.72 -1.92 -2.85
C LEU A 60 -6.83 -1.36 -3.74
N ALA A 61 -6.48 -0.77 -4.89
CA ALA A 61 -7.44 -0.21 -5.82
C ALA A 61 -8.37 -1.28 -6.42
N GLY A 62 -7.79 -2.43 -6.82
CA GLY A 62 -8.54 -3.56 -7.33
C GLY A 62 -9.52 -4.13 -6.29
N GLY A 63 -9.08 -4.28 -5.04
CA GLY A 63 -9.94 -4.71 -3.94
C GLY A 63 -11.08 -3.73 -3.65
N ALA A 64 -10.82 -2.42 -3.67
CA ALA A 64 -11.84 -1.39 -3.48
C ALA A 64 -12.89 -1.40 -4.61
N LEU A 65 -12.45 -1.48 -5.88
CA LEU A 65 -13.34 -1.54 -7.03
C LEU A 65 -14.19 -2.81 -7.03
N MET A 66 -13.56 -3.96 -6.73
CA MET A 66 -14.26 -5.23 -6.59
C MET A 66 -15.30 -5.15 -5.46
N GLY A 67 -14.92 -4.63 -4.29
CA GLY A 67 -15.82 -4.45 -3.15
C GLY A 67 -17.02 -3.56 -3.50
N ALA A 68 -16.81 -2.44 -4.18
CA ALA A 68 -17.88 -1.56 -4.63
C ALA A 68 -18.83 -2.24 -5.62
N ALA A 69 -18.30 -2.99 -6.59
CA ALA A 69 -19.10 -3.71 -7.57
C ALA A 69 -19.95 -4.84 -6.95
N VAL A 70 -19.38 -5.54 -5.95
CA VAL A 70 -20.10 -6.60 -5.22
C VAL A 70 -21.14 -6.00 -4.28
N TYR A 71 -20.82 -4.91 -3.59
CA TYR A 71 -21.76 -4.19 -2.73
C TYR A 71 -22.98 -3.70 -3.50
N GLY A 72 -22.79 -3.19 -4.72
CA GLY A 72 -23.90 -2.78 -5.59
C GLY A 72 -24.89 -3.91 -5.93
N ARG A 73 -24.49 -5.18 -5.84
CA ARG A 73 -25.35 -6.34 -6.13
C ARG A 73 -25.90 -7.03 -4.88
N LEU A 74 -25.08 -7.13 -3.83
CA LEU A 74 -25.38 -7.95 -2.63
C LEU A 74 -25.61 -7.12 -1.36
N GLY A 75 -25.43 -5.80 -1.43
CA GLY A 75 -25.51 -4.91 -0.28
C GLY A 75 -24.59 -5.36 0.85
N LEU A 76 -25.09 -5.30 2.09
CA LEU A 76 -24.34 -5.68 3.29
C LEU A 76 -24.00 -7.18 3.35
N ILE A 77 -24.68 -8.04 2.60
CA ILE A 77 -24.39 -9.49 2.58
C ILE A 77 -22.98 -9.75 2.01
N ALA A 78 -22.47 -8.85 1.17
CA ALA A 78 -21.11 -8.89 0.65
C ALA A 78 -20.02 -8.91 1.74
N LEU A 79 -20.33 -8.45 2.96
CA LEU A 79 -19.37 -8.40 4.07
C LEU A 79 -19.02 -9.80 4.62
N TRP A 80 -19.96 -10.75 4.58
CA TRP A 80 -19.73 -12.10 5.11
C TRP A 80 -18.62 -12.88 4.37
N PRO A 81 -18.63 -13.00 3.03
CA PRO A 81 -17.54 -13.67 2.32
C PRO A 81 -16.21 -12.91 2.47
N ALA A 82 -16.23 -11.57 2.52
CA ALA A 82 -15.03 -10.79 2.77
C ALA A 82 -14.43 -11.05 4.17
N ALA A 83 -15.28 -11.11 5.20
CA ALA A 83 -14.88 -11.43 6.57
C ALA A 83 -14.35 -12.87 6.69
N ALA A 84 -15.00 -13.83 6.03
CA ALA A 84 -14.54 -15.22 5.99
C ALA A 84 -13.14 -15.34 5.37
N LEU A 85 -12.90 -14.66 4.24
CA LEU A 85 -11.59 -14.61 3.60
C LEU A 85 -10.53 -13.96 4.50
N ALA A 86 -10.85 -12.83 5.13
CA ALA A 86 -9.95 -12.15 6.06
C ALA A 86 -9.57 -13.05 7.25
N MET A 87 -10.53 -13.80 7.78
CA MET A 87 -10.31 -14.76 8.86
C MET A 87 -9.36 -15.89 8.42
N VAL A 88 -9.56 -16.46 7.23
CA VAL A 88 -8.68 -17.52 6.69
C VAL A 88 -7.25 -17.00 6.53
N LEU A 89 -7.07 -15.80 5.98
CA LEU A 89 -5.74 -15.18 5.82
C LEU A 89 -5.07 -14.92 7.17
N ALA A 90 -5.81 -14.40 8.15
CA ALA A 90 -5.29 -14.16 9.50
C ALA A 90 -4.86 -15.46 10.18
N LEU A 91 -5.67 -16.52 10.08
CA LEU A 91 -5.33 -17.84 10.61
C LEU A 91 -4.08 -18.41 9.92
N LYS A 92 -4.02 -18.36 8.58
CA LYS A 92 -2.86 -18.84 7.82
C LYS A 92 -1.58 -18.11 8.23
N MET A 93 -1.64 -16.79 8.40
CA MET A 93 -0.49 -16.00 8.84
C MET A 93 -0.08 -16.32 10.28
N ARG A 94 -1.05 -16.55 11.17
CA ARG A 94 -0.79 -16.99 12.55
C ARG A 94 -0.05 -18.33 12.57
N PHE A 95 -0.48 -19.31 11.78
CA PHE A 95 0.19 -20.62 11.70
C PHE A 95 1.59 -20.51 11.11
N ASN A 96 1.80 -19.68 10.08
CA ASN A 96 3.11 -19.49 9.46
C ASN A 96 4.14 -18.79 10.35
N ARG A 97 3.70 -18.08 11.41
CA ARG A 97 4.59 -17.48 12.41
C ARG A 97 4.91 -18.42 13.59
N ALA A 98 4.19 -19.53 13.72
CA ALA A 98 4.33 -20.50 14.81
C ALA A 98 5.17 -21.73 14.42
N ALA A 99 5.58 -21.83 13.15
CA ALA A 99 6.49 -22.82 12.60
C ALA A 99 7.88 -22.18 12.38
#